data_AF-A0A6P2KIE3-F1
#
_entry.id   AF-A0A6P2KIE3-F1
#
_cell.length_a   1.000
_cell.length_b   1.000
_cell.length_c   1.000
_cell.angle_alpha   90.00
_cell.angle_beta   90.00
_cell.angle_gamma   90.00
#
_symmetry.space_group_name_H-M   'P 1'
#
loop_
_entity.id
_entity.type
_entity.pdbx_description
1 polymer ?
#
loop_
_entity_poly.entity_id
_entity_poly.type
_entity_poly.pdbx_seq_one_letter_code
_entity_poly.pdbx_strand_id
1 'polypeptide(L)'
;MNPLLRTIALAAAIAAPVAAYAQSNPPLTRAEVHSEVVALRKAGFQPSDWFYPASIQAAEAKIARQQGAPRAAGAGYGNRGAYAPGQ
;
A
#
# COMPACT_ATOMS: atom_id res chain seq x y z
N MET A 1 25.35 25.30 -25.66
CA MET A 1 24.17 24.68 -25.01
C MET A 1 23.66 25.67 -23.98
N ASN A 2 22.43 26.19 -24.12
CA ASN A 2 21.99 27.30 -23.26
C ASN A 2 21.72 26.80 -21.83
N PRO A 3 22.36 27.36 -20.79
CA PRO A 3 22.25 26.86 -19.42
C PRO A 3 20.81 26.89 -18.90
N LEU A 4 20.01 27.87 -19.34
CA LEU A 4 18.59 28.02 -19.01
C LEU A 4 17.74 26.79 -19.40
N LEU A 5 18.00 26.20 -20.56
CA LEU A 5 17.27 25.01 -21.02
C LEU A 5 17.54 23.79 -20.13
N ARG A 6 18.75 23.68 -19.58
CA ARG A 6 19.15 22.57 -18.69
C ARG A 6 18.48 22.71 -17.32
N THR A 7 18.39 23.92 -16.78
CA THR A 7 17.73 24.17 -15.49
C THR A 7 16.23 23.90 -15.57
N ILE A 8 15.57 24.30 -16.66
CA ILE A 8 14.13 24.04 -16.88
C ILE A 8 13.88 22.53 -17.01
N ALA A 9 14.71 21.82 -17.78
CA ALA A 9 14.59 20.37 -17.93
C ALA A 9 14.79 19.62 -16.60
N LEU A 10 15.77 20.05 -15.78
CA LEU A 10 16.01 19.46 -14.46
C LEU A 10 14.86 19.73 -13.48
N ALA A 11 14.32 20.96 -13.47
CA ALA A 11 13.16 21.31 -12.64
C ALA A 11 11.90 20.54 -13.06
N ALA A 12 11.66 20.37 -14.37
CA ALA A 12 10.55 19.58 -14.90
C ALA A 12 10.68 18.09 -14.54
N ALA A 13 11.90 17.53 -14.56
CA ALA A 13 12.15 16.15 -14.14
C ALA A 13 11.87 15.91 -12.65
N ILE A 14 12.10 16.91 -11.79
CA ILE A 14 11.78 16.84 -10.36
C ILE A 14 10.27 17.03 -10.10
N ALA A 15 9.58 17.83 -10.92
CA ALA A 15 8.12 18.04 -10.82
C ALA A 15 7.28 16.92 -11.48
N ALA A 16 7.90 16.05 -12.28
CA ALA A 16 7.23 14.95 -12.99
C ALA A 16 6.42 13.97 -12.10
N PRO A 17 6.80 13.62 -10.85
CA PRO A 17 6.12 12.53 -10.13
C PRO A 17 4.71 12.84 -9.59
N VAL A 18 4.14 14.02 -9.84
CA VAL A 18 2.81 14.37 -9.30
C VAL A 18 1.67 13.79 -10.16
N ALA A 19 1.92 13.46 -11.42
CA ALA A 19 0.92 12.88 -12.32
C ALA A 19 0.79 11.34 -12.23
N ALA A 20 1.63 10.67 -11.42
CA ALA A 20 1.67 9.20 -11.33
C ALA A 20 0.45 8.57 -10.64
N TYR A 21 -0.48 9.38 -10.10
CA TYR A 21 -1.70 8.92 -9.44
C TYR A 21 -2.91 8.78 -10.38
N ALA A 22 -2.75 9.03 -11.68
CA ALA A 22 -3.81 8.81 -12.68
C ALA A 22 -3.70 7.45 -13.39
N GLN A 23 -2.72 6.61 -13.02
CA GLN A 23 -2.65 5.25 -13.54
C GLN A 23 -3.82 4.46 -12.96
N SER A 24 -4.91 4.38 -13.74
CA SER A 24 -6.09 3.59 -13.40
C SER A 24 -5.66 2.14 -13.24
N ASN A 25 -5.53 1.66 -12.01
CA ASN A 25 -5.43 0.23 -11.78
C ASN A 25 -6.70 -0.40 -12.37
N PRO A 26 -6.57 -1.48 -13.18
CA PRO A 26 -7.75 -2.18 -13.66
C PRO A 26 -8.61 -2.59 -12.45
N PRO A 27 -9.94 -2.48 -12.55
CA PRO A 27 -10.82 -2.88 -11.47
C PRO A 27 -10.56 -4.36 -11.15
N LEU A 28 -10.44 -4.70 -9.86
CA LEU A 28 -10.31 -6.09 -9.45
C LEU A 28 -11.48 -6.91 -9.96
N THR A 29 -11.20 -8.12 -10.43
CA THR A 29 -12.26 -9.06 -10.80
C THR A 29 -12.97 -9.56 -9.55
N ARG A 30 -14.24 -9.95 -9.68
CA ARG A 30 -14.98 -10.57 -8.56
C ARG A 30 -14.28 -11.81 -8.00
N ALA A 31 -13.58 -12.55 -8.87
CA ALA A 31 -12.81 -13.72 -8.47
C ALA A 31 -11.63 -13.35 -7.57
N GLU A 32 -10.93 -12.25 -7.88
CA GLU A 32 -9.83 -11.74 -7.07
C GLU A 32 -10.29 -11.21 -5.71
N VAL A 33 -11.36 -10.40 -5.67
CA VAL A 33 -11.90 -9.91 -4.39
C VAL A 33 -12.34 -11.08 -3.50
N HIS A 34 -12.98 -12.10 -4.10
CA HIS A 34 -13.41 -13.27 -3.34
C HIS A 34 -12.21 -14.08 -2.80
N SER A 35 -11.17 -14.27 -3.60
CA SER A 35 -9.97 -15.00 -3.14
C SER A 35 -9.26 -14.26 -2.01
N GLU A 36 -9.19 -12.93 -2.07
CA GLU A 36 -8.63 -12.08 -1.02
C GLU A 36 -9.43 -12.19 0.28
N VAL A 37 -10.76 -12.07 0.22
CA VAL A 37 -11.63 -12.23 1.40
C VAL A 37 -11.52 -13.64 2.00
N VAL A 38 -11.37 -14.67 1.18
CA VAL A 38 -11.13 -16.04 1.68
C VAL A 38 -9.76 -16.13 2.37
N ALA A 39 -8.71 -15.53 1.83
CA ALA A 39 -7.39 -15.50 2.45
C ALA A 39 -7.40 -14.76 3.79
N LEU A 40 -8.06 -13.60 3.87
CA LEU A 40 -8.24 -12.84 5.10
C LEU A 40 -8.98 -13.64 6.18
N ARG A 41 -10.10 -14.29 5.81
CA ARG A 41 -10.84 -15.17 6.73
C ARG A 41 -10.00 -16.34 7.22
N LYS A 42 -9.20 -16.96 6.35
CA LYS A 42 -8.23 -18.02 6.74
C LYS A 42 -7.15 -17.51 7.70
N ALA A 43 -6.75 -16.24 7.58
CA ALA A 43 -5.81 -15.59 8.49
C ALA A 43 -6.46 -15.16 9.83
N GLY A 44 -7.76 -15.37 10.00
CA GLY A 44 -8.51 -15.07 11.21
C GLY A 44 -9.19 -13.70 11.22
N PHE A 45 -9.32 -13.04 10.06
CA PHE A 45 -10.09 -11.80 9.95
C PHE A 45 -11.59 -12.06 10.08
N GLN A 46 -12.27 -11.22 10.88
CA GLN A 46 -13.72 -11.20 11.05
C GLN A 46 -14.23 -9.77 10.79
N PRO A 47 -15.13 -9.54 9.80
CA PRO A 47 -15.60 -8.21 9.47
C PRO A 47 -16.39 -7.50 10.59
N SER A 48 -17.04 -8.27 11.45
CA SER A 48 -17.82 -7.76 12.60
C SER A 48 -16.99 -7.55 13.86
N ASP A 49 -15.66 -7.69 13.77
CA ASP A 49 -14.77 -7.57 14.90
C ASP A 49 -14.64 -6.10 15.34
N TRP A 50 -14.77 -5.85 16.65
CA TRP A 50 -14.71 -4.51 17.23
C TRP A 50 -13.32 -3.86 17.11
N PHE A 51 -12.27 -4.65 16.93
CA PHE A 51 -10.89 -4.15 16.82
C PHE A 51 -10.53 -3.73 15.40
N TYR A 52 -11.52 -3.37 14.56
CA TYR A 52 -11.24 -2.73 13.28
C TYR A 52 -10.58 -1.35 13.50
N PRO A 53 -9.47 -1.02 12.82
CA PRO A 53 -8.82 -1.76 11.72
C PRO A 53 -7.63 -2.67 12.14
N ALA A 54 -7.33 -2.81 13.43
CA ALA A 54 -6.20 -3.64 13.88
C ALA A 54 -6.35 -5.13 13.48
N SER A 55 -7.58 -5.66 13.49
CA SER A 55 -7.88 -7.05 13.12
C SER A 55 -7.59 -7.36 11.65
N ILE A 56 -7.87 -6.43 10.72
CA ILE A 56 -7.53 -6.62 9.30
C ILE A 56 -6.02 -6.55 9.06
N GLN A 57 -5.33 -5.60 9.68
CA GLN A 57 -3.88 -5.44 9.55
C GLN A 57 -3.12 -6.67 10.08
N ALA A 58 -3.58 -7.24 11.20
CA ALA A 58 -2.99 -8.46 11.75
C ALA A 58 -3.18 -9.67 10.81
N ALA A 59 -4.33 -9.76 10.13
CA ALA A 59 -4.58 -10.81 9.14
C ALA A 59 -3.70 -10.63 7.89
N GLU A 60 -3.58 -9.41 7.38
CA GLU A 60 -2.69 -9.08 6.25
C GLU A 60 -1.23 -9.39 6.56
N ALA A 61 -0.76 -9.07 7.77
CA ALA A 61 0.60 -9.38 8.21
C ALA A 61 0.87 -10.90 8.24
N LYS A 62 -0.13 -11.72 8.60
CA LYS A 62 -0.02 -13.19 8.53
C LYS A 62 0.06 -13.67 7.08
N ILE A 63 -0.77 -13.12 6.20
CA ILE A 63 -0.76 -13.47 4.76
C ILE A 63 0.59 -13.10 4.13
N ALA A 64 1.13 -11.91 4.41
CA ALA A 64 2.42 -11.47 3.89
C ALA A 64 3.57 -12.40 4.33
N ARG A 65 3.55 -12.85 5.58
CA ARG A 65 4.51 -13.86 6.09
C ARG A 65 4.37 -15.22 5.38
N GLN A 66 3.15 -15.63 5.05
CA GLN A 66 2.88 -16.90 4.34
C GLN A 66 3.29 -16.84 2.87
N GLN A 67 3.16 -15.69 2.22
CA GLN A 67 3.45 -15.52 0.79
C GLN A 67 4.93 -15.21 0.51
N GLY A 68 5.77 -15.05 1.54
CA GLY A 68 7.19 -14.68 1.37
C GLY A 68 7.40 -13.35 0.65
N ALA A 69 6.36 -12.53 0.54
CA ALA A 69 6.37 -11.32 -0.27
C ALA A 69 7.09 -10.18 0.46
N PRO A 70 8.02 -9.45 -0.20
CA PRO A 70 8.50 -8.18 0.32
C PRO A 70 7.31 -7.24 0.45
N ARG A 71 7.23 -6.51 1.57
CA ARG A 71 6.18 -5.52 1.90
C ARG A 71 5.62 -4.87 0.62
N ALA A 72 4.35 -5.12 0.33
CA ALA A 72 3.61 -4.27 -0.59
C ALA A 72 3.64 -2.86 0.00
N ALA A 73 4.49 -2.00 -0.58
CA ALA A 73 4.56 -0.59 -0.29
C ALA A 73 3.26 0.04 -0.80
N GLY A 74 2.23 0.03 0.05
CA GLY A 74 0.90 0.48 -0.30
C GLY A 74 -0.01 0.62 0.91
N ALA A 75 0.55 0.81 2.11
CA ALA A 75 -0.22 1.26 3.27
C ALA A 75 -0.41 2.78 3.20
N GLY A 76 -1.17 3.22 2.20
CA GLY A 76 -1.63 4.59 2.05
C GLY A 76 -2.96 4.78 2.77
N TYR A 77 -2.93 4.92 4.10
CA TYR A 77 -3.80 5.83 4.86
C TYR A 77 -3.10 6.14 6.19
N GLY A 78 -2.45 7.31 6.22
CA GLY A 78 -2.03 7.96 7.47
C GLY A 78 -0.73 7.41 8.07
N ASN A 79 0.33 8.18 7.87
CA ASN A 79 1.48 8.25 8.77
C ASN A 79 1.01 8.13 10.24
N ARG A 80 1.31 7.00 10.90
CA ARG A 80 1.42 6.95 12.36
C ARG A 80 2.77 6.34 12.69
N GLY A 81 3.61 7.19 13.26
CA GLY A 81 5.01 6.93 13.56
C GLY A 81 5.25 5.62 14.29
N ALA A 82 6.45 5.09 14.05
CA ALA A 82 7.03 4.01 14.81
C ALA A 82 7.00 4.35 16.31
N TYR A 83 6.07 3.74 17.04
CA TYR A 83 6.18 3.62 18.48
C TYR A 83 7.00 2.34 18.74
N ALA A 84 8.29 2.52 18.96
CA ALA A 84 9.15 1.49 19.53
C ALA A 84 8.90 1.46 21.05
N PRO A 85 8.31 0.39 21.63
CA PRO A 85 8.34 0.22 23.07
C PRO A 85 9.79 -0.01 23.52
N GLY A 86 10.17 0.71 24.57
CA GLY A 86 11.53 0.78 25.10
C GLY A 86 12.11 -0.57 25.55
N GLN A 87 13.44 -0.56 25.57
CA GLN A 87 14.30 -1.40 26.40
C GLN A 87 14.12 -1.03 27.88
#